data_AF-A0A521U251-F1
#
_entry.id   AF-A0A521U251-F1
#
_cell.length_a   1.000
_cell.length_b   1.000
_cell.length_c   1.000
_cell.angle_alpha   90.00
_cell.angle_beta   90.00
_cell.angle_gamma   90.00
#
_symmetry.space_group_name_H-M   'P 1'
#
loop_
_entity.id
_entity.type
_entity.pdbx_description
1 polymer ?
#
loop_
_entity_poly.entity_id
_entity_poly.type
_entity_poly.pdbx_seq_one_letter_code
_entity_poly.pdbx_strand_id
1 'polypeptide(L)'
;MKVLTDHDRALAELDALVRETYQLWDEEWVGFSWRNYTYDHMARVRALARTLGAVESAHDLVIRYGATLHDCTKSFDGEILMSADGKRVVDENGLWLNDYLPPKRANKLTRVYDELDLHRTVHSKSGALVANHLLAEHGVEDAVRDHVQEVIHTHLMPGPDSSVEGKCLYDADTIDANIGLPAFYRNIRISMHRQEDQYAQKGDDLDAWLRDNRDEFLRGYLRERVRTWNEGKRNDFIPKLTMQSSRDVAAARVDRLNVILDDMSRELDDPGAAIGNGGALAIVWDFIERRRNPSLTEELARLELLHCTGGEKSAAARFIGDVRTEVAGNR
;
A
#
# COMPACT_ATOMS: atom_id res chain seq x y z
N MET A 1 37.60 12.88 13.72
CA MET A 1 36.72 13.77 12.91
C MET A 1 35.48 12.95 12.61
N LYS A 2 34.34 13.26 13.24
CA LYS A 2 33.08 12.52 12.97
C LYS A 2 32.65 12.93 11.56
N VAL A 3 32.67 11.99 10.61
CA VAL A 3 32.15 12.26 9.26
C VAL A 3 30.66 12.49 9.41
N LEU A 4 30.17 13.65 8.98
CA LEU A 4 28.74 13.94 8.98
C LEU A 4 28.06 13.03 7.95
N THR A 5 27.00 12.37 8.36
CA THR A 5 26.23 11.46 7.50
C THR A 5 25.45 12.27 6.46
N ASP A 6 25.62 11.93 5.19
CA ASP A 6 24.79 12.44 4.11
C ASP A 6 23.46 11.66 4.08
N HIS A 7 22.49 12.18 4.82
CA HIS A 7 21.20 11.52 5.00
C HIS A 7 20.39 11.39 3.71
N ASP A 8 20.48 12.36 2.80
CA ASP A 8 19.74 12.32 1.54
C ASP A 8 20.31 11.26 0.61
N ARG A 9 21.64 11.16 0.53
CA ARG A 9 22.30 10.07 -0.20
C ARG A 9 21.98 8.71 0.41
N ALA A 10 22.09 8.57 1.73
CA ALA A 10 21.78 7.32 2.43
C ALA A 10 20.33 6.87 2.16
N LEU A 11 19.36 7.79 2.23
CA LEU A 11 17.96 7.49 1.92
C LEU A 11 17.75 7.07 0.47
N ALA A 12 18.44 7.71 -0.49
CA ALA A 12 18.35 7.33 -1.90
C ALA A 12 18.94 5.94 -2.16
N GLU A 13 20.07 5.60 -1.53
CA GLU A 13 20.69 4.28 -1.62
C GLU A 13 19.81 3.19 -0.98
N LEU A 14 19.20 3.46 0.18
CA LEU A 14 18.28 2.54 0.85
C LEU A 14 16.96 2.35 0.08
N ASP A 15 16.39 3.42 -0.47
CA ASP A 15 15.19 3.35 -1.30
C ASP A 15 15.42 2.47 -2.55
N ALA A 16 16.57 2.66 -3.22
CA ALA A 16 16.97 1.84 -4.35
C ALA A 16 17.17 0.36 -3.95
N LEU A 17 17.80 0.11 -2.81
CA LEU A 17 17.99 -1.25 -2.28
C LEU A 17 16.65 -1.92 -1.99
N VAL A 18 15.71 -1.23 -1.33
CA VAL A 18 14.37 -1.76 -1.02
C VAL A 18 13.59 -2.05 -2.31
N ARG A 19 13.65 -1.14 -3.29
CA ARG A 19 13.03 -1.34 -4.61
C ARG A 19 13.56 -2.58 -5.31
N GLU A 20 14.87 -2.78 -5.32
CA GLU A 20 15.52 -3.98 -5.87
C GLU A 20 15.08 -5.23 -5.09
N THR A 21 15.06 -5.17 -3.76
CA THR A 21 14.73 -6.29 -2.87
C THR A 21 13.38 -6.89 -3.22
N TYR A 22 12.34 -6.09 -3.39
CA TYR A 22 11.00 -6.60 -3.71
C TYR A 22 10.91 -7.34 -5.06
N GLN A 23 11.93 -7.24 -5.93
CA GLN A 23 11.97 -7.92 -7.22
C GLN A 23 12.70 -9.28 -7.17
N LEU A 24 13.20 -9.70 -6.00
CA LEU A 24 14.02 -10.91 -5.86
C LEU A 24 13.22 -12.22 -5.75
N TRP A 25 11.90 -12.14 -5.62
CA TRP A 25 10.98 -13.29 -5.61
C TRP A 25 10.39 -13.54 -6.99
N ASP A 26 10.16 -14.81 -7.31
CA ASP A 26 9.51 -15.21 -8.57
C ASP A 26 7.97 -15.22 -8.43
N GLU A 27 7.49 -15.33 -7.20
CA GLU A 27 6.09 -15.17 -6.84
C GLU A 27 5.65 -13.75 -7.19
N GLU A 28 4.59 -13.64 -8.00
CA GLU A 28 4.00 -12.34 -8.34
C GLU A 28 3.01 -11.87 -7.28
N TRP A 29 2.34 -12.81 -6.61
CA TRP A 29 1.28 -12.55 -5.65
C TRP A 29 1.45 -13.44 -4.41
N VAL A 30 1.30 -12.83 -3.23
CA VAL A 30 1.26 -13.53 -1.93
C VAL A 30 0.22 -12.86 -1.04
N GLY A 31 -0.80 -13.61 -0.62
CA GLY A 31 -1.89 -13.10 0.20
C GLY A 31 -2.61 -11.87 -0.39
N PHE A 32 -2.29 -10.68 0.11
CA PHE A 32 -2.91 -9.41 -0.30
C PHE A 32 -1.92 -8.42 -0.94
N SER A 33 -0.74 -8.90 -1.30
CA SER A 33 0.35 -8.11 -1.85
C SER A 33 0.82 -8.74 -3.16
N TRP A 34 1.34 -7.90 -4.05
CA TRP A 34 1.99 -8.32 -5.27
C TRP A 34 3.29 -7.56 -5.47
N ARG A 35 4.16 -8.08 -6.32
CA ARG A 35 5.55 -7.64 -6.45
C ARG A 35 5.72 -6.11 -6.53
N ASN A 36 4.96 -5.46 -7.41
CA ASN A 36 5.05 -4.01 -7.62
C ASN A 36 4.27 -3.19 -6.57
N TYR A 37 3.30 -3.78 -5.87
CA TYR A 37 2.56 -3.09 -4.82
C TYR A 37 3.44 -2.71 -3.64
N THR A 38 4.31 -3.60 -3.18
CA THR A 38 5.03 -3.40 -1.92
C THR A 38 5.91 -2.15 -1.97
N TYR A 39 6.58 -1.90 -3.09
CA TYR A 39 7.35 -0.66 -3.27
C TYR A 39 6.44 0.58 -3.37
N ASP A 40 5.41 0.53 -4.23
CA ASP A 40 4.50 1.66 -4.42
C ASP A 40 3.78 2.02 -3.10
N HIS A 41 3.42 1.01 -2.31
CA HIS A 41 2.83 1.15 -0.99
C HIS A 41 3.80 1.83 -0.02
N MET A 42 5.02 1.32 0.13
CA MET A 42 6.04 1.95 0.97
C MET A 42 6.24 3.44 0.61
N ALA A 43 6.32 3.77 -0.68
CA ALA A 43 6.50 5.14 -1.13
C ALA A 43 5.32 6.05 -0.75
N ARG A 44 4.08 5.56 -0.86
CA ARG A 44 2.86 6.30 -0.46
C ARG A 44 2.74 6.44 1.06
N VAL A 45 3.02 5.37 1.81
CA VAL A 45 3.05 5.41 3.27
C VAL A 45 4.07 6.43 3.75
N ARG A 46 5.26 6.46 3.16
CA ARG A 46 6.27 7.49 3.45
C ARG A 46 5.77 8.90 3.16
N ALA A 47 5.11 9.12 2.02
CA ALA A 47 4.57 10.43 1.70
C ALA A 47 3.51 10.87 2.72
N LEU A 48 2.56 10.00 3.06
CA LEU A 48 1.51 10.29 4.03
C LEU A 48 2.04 10.45 5.45
N ALA A 49 2.94 9.57 5.90
CA ALA A 49 3.55 9.64 7.23
C ALA A 49 4.27 10.97 7.44
N ARG A 50 4.92 11.53 6.40
CA ARG A 50 5.54 12.86 6.46
C ARG A 50 4.53 13.98 6.57
N THR A 51 3.41 13.91 5.84
CA THR A 51 2.31 14.88 5.99
C THR A 51 1.75 14.86 7.41
N LEU A 52 1.47 13.67 7.96
CA LEU A 52 0.98 13.52 9.33
C LEU A 52 2.01 14.01 10.34
N GLY A 53 3.27 13.58 10.20
CA GLY A 53 4.36 13.97 11.08
C GLY A 53 4.61 15.48 11.11
N ALA A 54 4.47 16.17 9.98
CA ALA A 54 4.58 17.62 9.93
C ALA A 54 3.50 18.34 10.78
N VAL A 55 2.29 17.78 10.83
CA VAL A 55 1.20 18.31 11.68
C VAL A 55 1.47 18.00 13.15
N GLU A 56 1.97 16.81 13.45
CA GLU A 56 2.21 16.33 14.82
C GLU A 56 3.59 16.72 15.38
N SER A 57 4.37 17.54 14.66
CA SER A 57 5.73 17.94 15.04
C SER A 57 6.71 16.77 15.25
N ALA A 58 6.53 15.71 14.48
CA ALA A 58 7.36 14.51 14.49
C ALA A 58 8.74 14.76 13.88
N HIS A 59 9.73 13.96 14.27
CA HIS A 59 11.08 14.04 13.74
C HIS A 59 11.15 13.51 12.29
N ASP A 60 11.22 14.42 11.30
CA ASP A 60 11.17 14.09 9.86
C ASP A 60 12.19 13.00 9.45
N LEU A 61 13.42 13.05 9.98
CA LEU A 61 14.43 12.04 9.64
C LEU A 61 14.04 10.61 10.08
N VAL A 62 13.44 10.47 11.27
CA VAL A 62 12.99 9.17 11.80
C VAL A 62 11.83 8.65 10.97
N ILE A 63 10.89 9.53 10.59
CA ILE A 63 9.80 9.16 9.66
C ILE A 63 10.35 8.73 8.31
N ARG A 64 11.30 9.47 7.73
CA ARG A 64 11.85 9.17 6.40
C ARG A 64 12.53 7.80 6.39
N TYR A 65 13.35 7.47 7.39
CA TYR A 65 13.97 6.15 7.49
C TYR A 65 12.96 5.05 7.86
N GLY A 66 12.16 5.29 8.91
CA GLY A 66 11.15 4.34 9.40
C GLY A 66 10.19 3.94 8.30
N ALA A 67 9.57 4.91 7.62
CA ALA A 67 8.63 4.62 6.54
C ALA A 67 9.30 3.99 5.31
N THR A 68 10.58 4.28 5.02
CA THR A 68 11.30 3.62 3.91
C THR A 68 11.56 2.14 4.19
N LEU A 69 11.80 1.80 5.45
CA LEU A 69 12.32 0.49 5.85
C LEU A 69 11.30 -0.40 6.59
N HIS A 70 10.14 0.12 7.00
CA HIS A 70 9.20 -0.63 7.84
C HIS A 70 8.79 -2.00 7.27
N ASP A 71 8.56 -2.02 5.96
CA ASP A 71 8.13 -3.21 5.21
C ASP A 71 9.27 -3.86 4.42
N CYS A 72 10.53 -3.48 4.65
CA CYS A 72 11.67 -3.96 3.85
C CYS A 72 11.87 -5.49 3.91
N THR A 73 11.28 -6.15 4.91
CA THR A 73 11.27 -7.61 5.04
C THR A 73 9.91 -8.25 4.76
N LYS A 74 8.94 -7.50 4.24
CA LYS A 74 7.57 -7.98 3.99
C LYS A 74 7.50 -9.12 2.99
N SER A 75 8.36 -9.11 1.96
CA SER A 75 8.37 -10.16 0.92
C SER A 75 8.87 -11.52 1.41
N PHE A 76 9.46 -11.61 2.60
CA PHE A 76 9.77 -12.89 3.23
C PHE A 76 8.54 -13.55 3.86
N ASP A 77 7.45 -12.80 4.08
CA ASP A 77 6.17 -13.34 4.53
C ASP A 77 5.51 -14.11 3.38
N GLY A 78 5.43 -15.43 3.51
CA GLY A 78 4.63 -16.31 2.66
C GLY A 78 3.15 -16.30 3.05
N GLU A 79 2.47 -17.42 2.79
CA GLU A 79 1.05 -17.58 3.13
C GLU A 79 0.79 -17.46 4.64
N ILE A 80 -0.38 -16.92 5.00
CA ILE A 80 -0.77 -16.80 6.41
C ILE A 80 -0.99 -18.20 6.99
N LEU A 81 -0.37 -18.47 8.14
CA LEU A 81 -0.51 -19.77 8.81
C LEU A 81 -1.91 -19.91 9.42
N MET A 82 -2.54 -21.05 9.15
CA MET A 82 -3.86 -21.41 9.64
C MET A 82 -3.76 -22.61 10.58
N SER A 83 -4.45 -22.55 11.72
CA SER A 83 -4.61 -23.66 12.66
C SER A 83 -5.58 -24.71 12.12
N ALA A 84 -5.60 -25.89 12.75
CA ALA A 84 -6.48 -27.00 12.36
C ALA A 84 -7.98 -26.66 12.46
N ASP A 85 -8.37 -25.70 13.30
CA ASP A 85 -9.74 -25.18 13.44
C ASP A 85 -10.04 -24.01 12.47
N GLY A 86 -9.14 -23.72 11.53
CA GLY A 86 -9.34 -22.70 10.50
C GLY A 86 -9.16 -21.26 11.00
N LYS A 87 -8.53 -21.04 12.15
CA LYS A 87 -8.17 -19.70 12.64
C LYS A 87 -6.76 -19.34 12.21
N ARG A 88 -6.45 -18.03 12.20
CA ARG A 88 -5.08 -17.57 11.96
C ARG A 88 -4.21 -17.89 13.16
N VAL A 89 -3.01 -18.40 12.91
CA VAL A 89 -2.00 -18.56 13.95
C VAL A 89 -1.39 -17.20 14.26
N VAL A 90 -1.19 -16.91 15.55
CA VAL A 90 -0.64 -15.65 16.03
C VAL A 90 0.55 -15.87 16.95
N ASP A 91 1.44 -14.88 17.03
CA ASP A 91 2.52 -14.82 18.01
C ASP A 91 2.02 -14.44 19.42
N GLU A 92 2.94 -14.34 20.38
CA GLU A 92 2.63 -13.96 21.77
C GLU A 92 1.97 -12.57 21.91
N ASN A 93 2.07 -11.72 20.89
CA ASN A 93 1.49 -10.38 20.85
C ASN A 93 0.22 -10.31 19.99
N GLY A 94 -0.25 -11.44 19.45
CA GLY A 94 -1.44 -11.49 18.59
C GLY A 94 -1.18 -11.11 17.13
N LEU A 95 0.08 -10.97 16.71
CA LEU A 95 0.45 -10.71 15.32
C LEU A 95 0.38 -12.00 14.51
N TRP A 96 -0.11 -11.92 13.28
CA TRP A 96 -0.28 -13.11 12.44
C TRP A 96 1.07 -13.67 12.03
N LEU A 97 1.20 -14.99 12.13
CA LEU A 97 2.36 -15.70 11.62
C LEU A 97 2.14 -16.09 10.17
N ASN A 98 3.21 -15.95 9.38
CA ASN A 98 3.27 -16.33 7.99
C ASN A 98 4.26 -17.47 7.80
N ASP A 99 4.07 -18.28 6.76
CA ASP A 99 5.12 -19.17 6.30
C ASP A 99 6.32 -18.35 5.82
N TYR A 100 7.50 -18.97 5.79
CA TYR A 100 8.69 -18.31 5.28
C TYR A 100 8.81 -18.51 3.78
N LEU A 101 8.89 -17.41 3.02
CA LEU A 101 9.09 -17.42 1.58
C LEU A 101 10.54 -17.00 1.24
N PRO A 102 11.43 -17.94 0.89
CA PRO A 102 12.81 -17.59 0.56
C PRO A 102 12.90 -16.84 -0.79
N PRO A 103 13.75 -15.82 -0.90
CA PRO A 103 13.98 -15.13 -2.17
C PRO A 103 14.71 -16.06 -3.16
N LYS A 104 14.48 -15.85 -4.45
CA LYS A 104 15.12 -16.63 -5.54
C LYS A 104 16.48 -16.07 -5.93
N ARG A 105 16.71 -14.81 -5.59
CA ARG A 105 17.91 -14.02 -5.87
C ARG A 105 18.33 -13.31 -4.58
N ALA A 106 19.56 -12.82 -4.52
CA ALA A 106 20.09 -12.19 -3.32
C ALA A 106 20.66 -10.80 -3.62
N ASN A 107 20.46 -9.87 -2.68
CA ASN A 107 21.16 -8.60 -2.64
C ASN A 107 21.74 -8.38 -1.23
N LYS A 108 22.00 -7.13 -0.85
CA LYS A 108 22.52 -6.81 0.48
C LYS A 108 21.50 -7.12 1.58
N LEU A 109 20.24 -6.71 1.39
CA LEU A 109 19.19 -6.86 2.40
C LEU A 109 18.93 -8.33 2.72
N THR A 110 18.86 -9.20 1.70
CA THR A 110 18.64 -10.63 1.91
C THR A 110 19.78 -11.29 2.70
N ARG A 111 21.03 -10.85 2.48
CA ARG A 111 22.19 -11.36 3.24
C ARG A 111 22.13 -10.93 4.70
N VAL A 112 21.81 -9.67 4.98
CA VAL A 112 21.62 -9.19 6.36
C VAL A 112 20.50 -9.96 7.05
N TYR A 113 19.41 -10.25 6.34
CA TYR A 113 18.30 -11.05 6.88
C TYR A 113 18.75 -12.46 7.29
N ASP A 114 19.54 -13.13 6.45
CA ASP A 114 20.07 -14.47 6.73
C ASP A 114 21.15 -14.46 7.82
N GLU A 115 22.05 -13.47 7.82
CA GLU A 115 23.11 -13.30 8.82
C GLU A 115 22.56 -13.08 10.24
N LEU A 116 21.38 -12.46 10.34
CA LEU A 116 20.67 -12.22 11.59
C LEU A 116 19.70 -13.35 11.98
N ASP A 117 19.63 -14.45 11.21
CA ASP A 117 18.77 -15.62 11.45
C ASP A 117 17.29 -15.24 11.65
N LEU A 118 16.77 -14.37 10.79
CA LEU A 118 15.44 -13.77 10.95
C LEU A 118 14.29 -14.61 10.36
N HIS A 119 14.55 -15.83 9.86
CA HIS A 119 13.53 -16.66 9.23
C HIS A 119 12.32 -16.85 10.17
N ARG A 120 11.10 -16.71 9.63
CA ARG A 120 9.83 -16.82 10.36
C ARG A 120 9.61 -15.77 11.46
N THR A 121 10.39 -14.70 11.45
CA THR A 121 10.15 -13.52 12.29
C THR A 121 9.17 -12.60 11.58
N VAL A 122 8.18 -12.08 12.31
CA VAL A 122 7.21 -11.11 11.79
C VAL A 122 7.95 -9.88 11.22
N HIS A 123 7.54 -9.41 10.04
CA HIS A 123 8.23 -8.35 9.30
C HIS A 123 8.47 -7.05 10.08
N SER A 124 7.61 -6.67 11.04
CA SER A 124 7.88 -5.51 11.91
C SER A 124 9.09 -5.72 12.81
N LYS A 125 9.25 -6.94 13.37
CA LYS A 125 10.39 -7.31 14.21
C LYS A 125 11.67 -7.46 13.37
N SER A 126 11.62 -8.22 12.27
CA SER A 126 12.79 -8.42 11.41
C SER A 126 13.19 -7.14 10.67
N GLY A 127 12.22 -6.36 10.19
CA GLY A 127 12.44 -5.09 9.53
C GLY A 127 13.15 -4.08 10.44
N ALA A 128 12.81 -4.05 11.72
CA ALA A 128 13.47 -3.17 12.69
C ALA A 128 14.97 -3.52 12.87
N LEU A 129 15.29 -4.83 12.95
CA LEU A 129 16.66 -5.31 13.09
C LEU A 129 17.49 -5.07 11.83
N VAL A 130 16.93 -5.37 10.65
CA VAL A 130 17.56 -5.10 9.36
C VAL A 130 17.78 -3.60 9.17
N ALA A 131 16.79 -2.76 9.49
CA ALA A 131 16.91 -1.31 9.39
C ALA A 131 18.04 -0.78 10.27
N ASN A 132 18.12 -1.21 11.54
CA ASN A 132 19.20 -0.79 12.43
C ASN A 132 20.58 -1.15 11.85
N HIS A 133 20.75 -2.36 11.31
CA HIS A 133 21.98 -2.81 10.68
C HIS A 133 22.36 -1.92 9.48
N LEU A 134 21.43 -1.73 8.54
CA LEU A 134 21.68 -0.95 7.33
C LEU A 134 22.01 0.51 7.66
N LEU A 135 21.29 1.12 8.60
CA LEU A 135 21.53 2.50 9.02
C LEU A 135 22.88 2.67 9.71
N ALA A 136 23.34 1.66 10.47
CA ALA A 136 24.67 1.65 11.09
C ALA A 136 25.78 1.76 10.04
N GLU A 137 25.67 1.01 8.94
CA GLU A 137 26.65 1.01 7.86
C GLU A 137 26.71 2.34 7.11
N HIS A 138 25.59 3.08 7.06
CA HIS A 138 25.54 4.44 6.53
C HIS A 138 26.03 5.50 7.55
N GLY A 139 26.45 5.09 8.76
CA GLY A 139 26.95 6.00 9.79
C GLY A 139 25.86 6.83 10.48
N VAL A 140 24.59 6.41 10.40
CA VAL A 140 23.51 7.10 11.11
C VAL A 140 23.73 6.97 12.62
N GLU A 141 23.44 8.03 13.37
CA GLU A 141 23.70 8.07 14.81
C GLU A 141 22.83 7.08 15.59
N ASP A 142 23.38 6.49 16.65
CA ASP A 142 22.71 5.45 17.45
C ASP A 142 21.34 5.92 17.96
N ALA A 143 21.22 7.14 18.46
CA ALA A 143 19.94 7.68 18.94
C ALA A 143 18.84 7.71 17.85
N VAL A 144 19.20 8.07 16.62
CA VAL A 144 18.25 8.06 15.49
C VAL A 144 17.92 6.62 15.09
N ARG A 145 18.91 5.73 15.09
CA ARG A 145 18.72 4.31 14.77
C ARG A 145 17.82 3.59 15.76
N ASP A 146 18.05 3.79 17.05
CA ASP A 146 17.23 3.22 18.13
C ASP A 146 15.77 3.68 18.00
N HIS A 147 15.56 4.95 17.67
CA HIS A 147 14.22 5.49 17.45
C HIS A 147 13.56 4.93 16.19
N VAL A 148 14.28 4.85 15.06
CA VAL A 148 13.77 4.20 13.84
C VAL A 148 13.44 2.73 14.09
N GLN A 149 14.26 2.03 14.88
CA GLN A 149 14.03 0.64 15.25
C GLN A 149 12.73 0.49 16.06
N GLU A 150 12.46 1.36 17.04
CA GLU A 150 11.19 1.36 17.80
C GLU A 150 9.98 1.62 16.89
N VAL A 151 10.09 2.63 16.02
CA VAL A 151 9.04 3.01 15.07
C VAL A 151 8.67 1.84 14.16
N ILE A 152 9.67 1.16 13.59
CA ILE A 152 9.42 0.00 12.72
C ILE A 152 8.93 -1.20 13.54
N HIS A 153 9.48 -1.45 14.73
CA HIS A 153 9.09 -2.62 15.52
C HIS A 153 7.61 -2.59 15.89
N THR A 154 7.09 -1.40 16.22
CA THR A 154 5.73 -1.20 16.72
C THR A 154 4.71 -0.81 15.66
N HIS A 155 5.11 -0.63 14.39
CA HIS A 155 4.26 -0.04 13.35
C HIS A 155 2.99 -0.83 13.01
N LEU A 156 2.88 -2.12 13.38
CA LEU A 156 1.65 -2.91 13.19
C LEU A 156 0.66 -2.78 14.33
N MET A 157 1.14 -2.44 15.53
CA MET A 157 0.35 -2.40 16.75
C MET A 157 1.00 -1.43 17.74
N PRO A 158 0.87 -0.10 17.53
CA PRO A 158 1.47 0.88 18.42
C PRO A 158 0.81 0.83 19.80
N GLY A 159 1.63 0.96 20.84
CA GLY A 159 1.19 1.06 22.22
C GLY A 159 0.88 2.50 22.65
N PRO A 160 0.34 2.69 23.86
CA PRO A 160 0.17 4.03 24.45
C PRO A 160 1.48 4.83 24.46
N ASP A 161 2.59 4.13 24.75
CA ASP A 161 3.94 4.70 24.88
C ASP A 161 4.70 4.80 23.55
N SER A 162 4.12 4.34 22.43
CA SER A 162 4.75 4.50 21.12
C SER A 162 4.95 5.98 20.78
N SER A 163 6.05 6.26 20.09
CA SER A 163 6.40 7.63 19.71
C SER A 163 5.37 8.25 18.75
N VAL A 164 5.44 9.57 18.58
CA VAL A 164 4.61 10.29 17.59
C VAL A 164 4.89 9.76 16.18
N GLU A 165 6.16 9.55 15.84
CA GLU A 165 6.61 8.96 14.57
C GLU A 165 6.04 7.55 14.36
N GLY A 166 6.05 6.70 15.40
CA GLY A 166 5.49 5.34 15.35
C GLY A 166 3.99 5.35 15.08
N LYS A 167 3.26 6.23 15.76
CA LYS A 167 1.83 6.46 15.56
C LYS A 167 1.51 7.02 14.17
N CYS A 168 2.29 8.00 13.68
CA CYS A 168 2.16 8.52 12.32
C CYS A 168 2.42 7.45 11.26
N LEU A 169 3.41 6.58 11.46
CA LEU A 169 3.71 5.50 10.55
C LEU A 169 2.58 4.45 10.52
N TYR A 170 2.13 3.97 11.68
CA TYR A 170 0.99 3.04 11.78
C TYR A 170 -0.27 3.61 11.14
N ASP A 171 -0.60 4.88 11.41
CA ASP A 171 -1.79 5.52 10.84
C ASP A 171 -1.66 5.66 9.32
N ALA A 172 -0.49 6.06 8.81
CA ALA A 172 -0.25 6.18 7.38
C ALA A 172 -0.34 4.84 6.65
N ASP A 173 0.25 3.79 7.21
CA ASP A 173 0.17 2.42 6.70
C ASP A 173 -1.27 1.91 6.67
N THR A 174 -1.98 2.08 7.79
CA THR A 174 -3.39 1.71 7.92
C THR A 174 -4.26 2.43 6.90
N ILE A 175 -4.06 3.74 6.70
CA ILE A 175 -4.81 4.55 5.74
C ILE A 175 -4.50 4.09 4.31
N ASP A 176 -3.24 3.98 3.90
CA ASP A 176 -2.88 3.63 2.53
C ASP A 176 -3.46 2.27 2.11
N ALA A 177 -3.40 1.28 3.01
CA ALA A 177 -3.87 -0.07 2.72
C ALA A 177 -5.40 -0.22 2.73
N ASN A 178 -6.14 0.68 3.40
CA ASN A 178 -7.56 0.47 3.71
C ASN A 178 -8.52 1.62 3.40
N ILE A 179 -8.07 2.86 3.29
CA ILE A 179 -8.92 4.05 3.20
C ILE A 179 -8.54 4.90 1.98
N GLY A 180 -9.55 5.40 1.27
CA GLY A 180 -9.37 6.33 0.16
C GLY A 180 -9.04 5.66 -1.18
N LEU A 181 -8.51 6.46 -2.09
CA LEU A 181 -8.27 6.10 -3.48
C LEU A 181 -7.15 5.07 -3.69
N PRO A 182 -6.01 5.13 -2.99
CA PRO A 182 -5.02 4.04 -3.04
C PRO A 182 -5.60 2.70 -2.58
N ALA A 183 -6.42 2.71 -1.51
CA ALA A 183 -7.08 1.51 -1.03
C ALA A 183 -8.18 1.02 -1.97
N PHE A 184 -8.89 1.92 -2.66
CA PHE A 184 -9.87 1.56 -3.68
C PHE A 184 -9.19 0.89 -4.88
N TYR A 185 -8.09 1.44 -5.36
CA TYR A 185 -7.24 0.80 -6.36
C TYR A 185 -6.82 -0.61 -5.91
N ARG A 186 -6.30 -0.73 -4.68
CA ARG A 186 -5.92 -2.02 -4.10
C ARG A 186 -7.10 -3.00 -4.00
N ASN A 187 -8.29 -2.50 -3.67
CA ASN A 187 -9.52 -3.29 -3.62
C ASN A 187 -9.87 -3.87 -4.99
N ILE A 188 -9.72 -3.10 -6.06
CA ILE A 188 -9.90 -3.58 -7.45
C ILE A 188 -8.91 -4.73 -7.70
N ARG A 189 -7.62 -4.54 -7.41
CA ARG A 189 -6.59 -5.57 -7.69
C ARG A 189 -6.85 -6.87 -6.94
N ILE A 190 -7.11 -6.81 -5.63
CA ILE A 190 -7.41 -7.98 -4.82
C ILE A 190 -8.69 -8.66 -5.30
N SER A 191 -9.72 -7.88 -5.65
CA SER A 191 -10.99 -8.43 -6.13
C SER A 191 -10.83 -9.16 -7.45
N MET A 192 -10.06 -8.58 -8.38
CA MET A 192 -9.84 -9.18 -9.68
C MET A 192 -8.94 -10.41 -9.62
N HIS A 193 -7.88 -10.39 -8.81
CA HIS A 193 -7.03 -11.57 -8.63
C HIS A 193 -7.83 -12.76 -8.08
N ARG A 194 -8.68 -12.54 -7.07
CA ARG A 194 -9.59 -13.58 -6.56
C ARG A 194 -10.56 -14.12 -7.60
N GLN A 195 -11.03 -13.27 -8.52
CA GLN A 195 -11.88 -13.73 -9.61
C GLN A 195 -11.10 -14.54 -10.63
N GLU A 196 -9.86 -14.16 -10.94
CA GLU A 196 -8.98 -14.97 -11.80
C GLU A 196 -8.80 -16.38 -11.24
N ASP A 197 -8.52 -16.51 -9.94
CA ASP A 197 -8.39 -17.81 -9.29
C ASP A 197 -9.67 -18.64 -9.39
N GLN A 198 -10.83 -18.02 -9.13
CA GLN A 198 -12.13 -18.70 -9.20
C GLN A 198 -12.48 -19.17 -10.61
N TYR A 199 -12.19 -18.37 -11.63
CA TYR A 199 -12.43 -18.73 -13.03
C TYR A 199 -11.45 -19.81 -13.50
N ALA A 200 -10.16 -19.68 -13.15
CA ALA A 200 -9.15 -20.68 -13.44
C ALA A 200 -9.49 -22.06 -12.84
N GLN A 201 -10.01 -22.09 -11.60
CA GLN A 201 -10.47 -23.33 -10.96
C GLN A 201 -11.65 -24.00 -11.67
N LYS A 202 -12.50 -23.22 -12.37
CA LYS A 202 -13.62 -23.74 -13.16
C LYS A 202 -13.22 -24.09 -14.60
N GLY A 203 -12.05 -23.64 -15.05
CA GLY A 203 -11.62 -23.73 -16.44
C GLY A 203 -12.28 -22.68 -17.36
N ASP A 204 -12.80 -21.60 -16.78
CA ASP A 204 -13.46 -20.51 -17.50
C ASP A 204 -12.48 -19.37 -17.82
N ASP A 205 -12.76 -18.60 -18.88
CA ASP A 205 -11.96 -17.43 -19.27
C ASP A 205 -12.58 -16.13 -18.72
N LEU A 206 -11.95 -15.57 -17.68
CA LEU A 206 -12.39 -14.29 -17.08
C LEU A 206 -12.32 -13.12 -18.06
N ASP A 207 -11.31 -13.08 -18.95
CA ASP A 207 -11.16 -11.99 -19.92
C ASP A 207 -12.30 -12.02 -20.94
N ALA A 208 -12.70 -13.22 -21.39
CA ALA A 208 -13.88 -13.38 -22.24
C ALA A 208 -15.15 -12.95 -21.50
N TRP A 209 -15.34 -13.42 -20.26
CA TRP A 209 -16.54 -13.07 -19.48
C TRP A 209 -16.64 -11.56 -19.23
N LEU A 210 -15.54 -10.90 -18.86
CA LEU A 210 -15.51 -9.45 -18.62
C LEU A 210 -15.86 -8.64 -19.88
N ARG A 211 -15.43 -9.08 -21.07
CA ARG A 211 -15.82 -8.42 -22.33
C ARG A 211 -17.31 -8.50 -22.57
N ASP A 212 -17.91 -9.66 -22.32
CA ASP A 212 -19.33 -9.91 -22.59
C ASP A 212 -20.25 -9.33 -21.50
N ASN A 213 -19.74 -9.14 -20.27
CA ASN A 213 -20.53 -8.76 -19.09
C ASN A 213 -20.04 -7.47 -18.42
N ARG A 214 -19.25 -6.64 -19.11
CA ARG A 214 -18.63 -5.41 -18.57
C ARG A 214 -19.61 -4.55 -17.78
N ASP A 215 -20.75 -4.23 -18.39
CA ASP A 215 -21.69 -3.26 -17.84
C ASP A 215 -22.40 -3.81 -16.60
N GLU A 216 -22.78 -5.09 -16.61
CA GLU A 216 -23.35 -5.77 -15.44
C GLU A 216 -22.32 -5.85 -14.31
N PHE A 217 -21.09 -6.25 -14.64
CA PHE A 217 -19.98 -6.32 -13.68
C PHE A 217 -19.72 -4.97 -13.00
N LEU A 218 -19.57 -3.90 -13.79
CA LEU A 218 -19.30 -2.56 -13.26
C LEU A 218 -20.43 -2.06 -12.35
N ARG A 219 -21.70 -2.31 -12.72
CA ARG A 219 -22.85 -1.95 -11.89
C ARG A 219 -22.82 -2.68 -10.55
N GLY A 220 -22.71 -4.00 -10.54
CA GLY A 220 -22.68 -4.78 -9.31
C GLY A 220 -21.47 -4.46 -8.43
N TYR A 221 -20.30 -4.30 -9.06
CA TYR A 221 -19.07 -3.97 -8.34
C TYR A 221 -19.14 -2.58 -7.68
N LEU A 222 -19.51 -1.54 -8.42
CA LEU A 222 -19.45 -0.16 -7.92
C LEU A 222 -20.67 0.23 -7.08
N ARG A 223 -21.90 -0.13 -7.50
CA ARG A 223 -23.12 0.31 -6.79
C ARG A 223 -23.37 -0.47 -5.50
N GLU A 224 -22.96 -1.73 -5.44
CA GLU A 224 -23.24 -2.59 -4.29
C GLU A 224 -21.97 -2.82 -3.48
N ARG A 225 -20.98 -3.51 -4.07
CA ARG A 225 -19.83 -4.00 -3.32
C ARG A 225 -18.92 -2.89 -2.79
N VAL A 226 -18.53 -1.95 -3.66
CA VAL A 226 -17.57 -0.89 -3.29
C VAL A 226 -18.20 0.13 -2.34
N ARG A 227 -19.49 0.44 -2.48
CA ARG A 227 -20.19 1.34 -1.54
C ARG A 227 -20.19 0.79 -0.13
N THR A 228 -20.69 -0.43 0.07
CA THR A 228 -20.70 -1.07 1.39
C THR A 228 -19.28 -1.22 1.95
N TRP A 229 -18.31 -1.53 1.10
CA TRP A 229 -16.91 -1.59 1.49
C TRP A 229 -16.39 -0.23 2.02
N ASN A 230 -16.63 0.87 1.31
CA ASN A 230 -16.17 2.21 1.71
C ASN A 230 -16.86 2.69 2.99
N GLU A 231 -18.16 2.43 3.14
CA GLU A 231 -18.90 2.72 4.37
C GLU A 231 -18.32 1.98 5.57
N GLY A 232 -17.97 0.70 5.39
CA GLY A 232 -17.30 -0.11 6.41
C GLY A 232 -15.98 0.52 6.87
N LYS A 233 -15.22 1.17 5.97
CA LYS A 233 -13.94 1.80 6.33
C LYS A 233 -14.06 2.89 7.39
N ARG A 234 -15.14 3.67 7.32
CA ARG A 234 -15.43 4.70 8.32
C ARG A 234 -15.60 4.12 9.72
N ASN A 235 -16.24 2.96 9.82
CA ASN A 235 -16.58 2.35 11.10
C ASN A 235 -15.45 1.45 11.64
N ASP A 236 -14.73 0.78 10.75
CA ASP A 236 -13.80 -0.27 11.13
C ASP A 236 -12.36 0.20 11.34
N PHE A 237 -11.95 1.28 10.65
CA PHE A 237 -10.56 1.73 10.61
C PHE A 237 -10.36 3.11 11.24
N ILE A 238 -11.20 4.11 10.91
CA ILE A 238 -11.02 5.48 11.44
C ILE A 238 -10.97 5.52 12.97
N PRO A 239 -11.83 4.80 13.73
CA PRO A 239 -11.77 4.82 15.19
C PRO A 239 -10.49 4.22 15.78
N LYS A 240 -9.77 3.38 15.00
CA LYS A 240 -8.52 2.72 15.41
C LYS A 240 -7.27 3.55 15.09
N LEU A 241 -7.41 4.65 14.36
CA LEU A 241 -6.32 5.58 14.11
C LEU A 241 -5.95 6.30 15.41
N THR A 242 -4.66 6.49 15.59
CA THR A 242 -4.06 6.93 16.85
C THR A 242 -4.09 8.45 17.00
N MET A 243 -3.94 9.19 15.89
CA MET A 243 -3.92 10.65 15.90
C MET A 243 -5.20 11.28 15.34
N GLN A 244 -5.53 12.49 15.81
CA GLN A 244 -6.68 13.23 15.29
C GLN A 244 -6.45 13.68 13.84
N SER A 245 -5.24 14.14 13.50
CA SER A 245 -4.89 14.52 12.12
C SER A 245 -5.08 13.36 11.14
N SER A 246 -4.71 12.14 11.54
CA SER A 246 -4.93 10.92 10.76
C SER A 246 -6.41 10.63 10.54
N ARG A 247 -7.25 10.79 11.58
CA ARG A 247 -8.70 10.63 11.46
C ARG A 247 -9.31 11.65 10.51
N ASP A 248 -8.83 12.89 10.54
CA ASP A 248 -9.31 13.96 9.66
C ASP A 248 -8.94 13.70 8.20
N VAL A 249 -7.71 13.23 7.94
CA VAL A 249 -7.28 12.80 6.59
C VAL A 249 -8.10 11.61 6.13
N ALA A 250 -8.23 10.57 6.96
CA ALA A 250 -8.99 9.37 6.63
C ALA A 250 -10.46 9.68 6.32
N ALA A 251 -11.11 10.51 7.13
CA ALA A 251 -12.49 10.94 6.91
C ALA A 251 -12.63 11.69 5.57
N ALA A 252 -11.71 12.61 5.27
CA ALA A 252 -11.72 13.36 4.02
C ALA A 252 -11.54 12.45 2.79
N ARG A 253 -10.70 11.42 2.88
CA ARG A 253 -10.51 10.42 1.81
C ARG A 253 -11.76 9.57 1.59
N VAL A 254 -12.45 9.15 2.66
CA VAL A 254 -13.74 8.45 2.55
C VAL A 254 -14.79 9.34 1.88
N ASP A 255 -14.89 10.61 2.31
CA ASP A 255 -15.84 11.57 1.75
C ASP A 255 -15.57 11.82 0.26
N ARG A 256 -14.31 12.02 -0.11
CA ARG A 256 -13.90 12.17 -1.52
C ARG A 256 -14.30 10.95 -2.34
N LEU A 257 -14.00 9.74 -1.85
CA LEU A 257 -14.36 8.53 -2.57
C LEU A 257 -15.88 8.39 -2.73
N ASN A 258 -16.69 8.77 -1.74
CA ASN A 258 -18.15 8.77 -1.89
C ASN A 258 -18.63 9.70 -3.00
N VAL A 259 -18.08 10.92 -3.09
CA VAL A 259 -18.40 11.86 -4.19
C VAL A 259 -18.05 11.24 -5.54
N ILE A 260 -16.87 10.61 -5.66
CA ILE A 260 -16.45 9.94 -6.89
C ILE A 260 -17.37 8.76 -7.23
N LEU A 261 -17.80 7.97 -6.23
CA LEU A 261 -18.72 6.85 -6.45
C LEU A 261 -20.12 7.33 -6.85
N ASP A 262 -20.56 8.49 -6.39
CA ASP A 262 -21.80 9.13 -6.86
C ASP A 262 -21.70 9.55 -8.32
N ASP A 263 -20.56 10.13 -8.72
CA ASP A 263 -20.27 10.48 -10.10
C ASP A 263 -20.23 9.24 -11.01
N MET A 264 -19.50 8.21 -10.61
CA MET A 264 -19.45 6.93 -11.33
C MET A 264 -20.81 6.26 -11.39
N SER A 265 -21.64 6.39 -10.34
CA SER A 265 -22.99 5.82 -10.35
C SER A 265 -23.87 6.45 -11.42
N ARG A 266 -23.68 7.74 -11.74
CA ARG A 266 -24.36 8.41 -12.85
C ARG A 266 -23.78 7.97 -14.20
N GLU A 267 -22.46 7.85 -14.29
CA GLU A 267 -21.80 7.32 -15.50
C GLU A 267 -22.25 5.89 -15.84
N LEU A 268 -22.63 5.10 -14.84
CA LEU A 268 -23.14 3.75 -15.05
C LEU A 268 -24.47 3.69 -15.79
N ASP A 269 -25.21 4.79 -15.98
CA ASP A 269 -26.45 4.73 -16.76
C ASP A 269 -26.18 4.44 -18.26
N ASP A 270 -25.04 4.90 -18.78
CA ASP A 270 -24.48 4.52 -20.09
C ASP A 270 -22.95 4.31 -19.95
N PRO A 271 -22.51 3.12 -19.48
CA PRO A 271 -21.10 2.85 -19.22
C PRO A 271 -20.23 2.96 -20.48
N GLY A 272 -20.79 2.56 -21.64
CA GLY A 272 -20.09 2.61 -22.93
C GLY A 272 -19.74 4.05 -23.32
N ALA A 273 -20.70 4.97 -23.24
CA ALA A 273 -20.45 6.38 -23.52
C ALA A 273 -19.52 7.01 -22.49
N ALA A 274 -19.68 6.69 -21.20
CA ALA A 274 -18.80 7.20 -20.15
C ALA A 274 -17.34 6.79 -20.37
N ILE A 275 -17.07 5.50 -20.64
CA ILE A 275 -15.72 5.00 -20.91
C ILE A 275 -15.15 5.65 -22.17
N GLY A 276 -15.93 5.75 -23.25
CA GLY A 276 -15.49 6.33 -24.52
C GLY A 276 -15.17 7.83 -24.48
N ASN A 277 -15.85 8.59 -23.60
CA ASN A 277 -15.75 10.05 -23.55
C ASN A 277 -14.88 10.58 -22.40
N GLY A 278 -14.08 9.74 -21.75
CA GLY A 278 -13.21 10.15 -20.65
C GLY A 278 -13.92 10.36 -19.31
N GLY A 279 -14.93 9.54 -19.04
CA GLY A 279 -15.54 9.36 -17.71
C GLY A 279 -14.56 8.76 -16.70
N ALA A 280 -14.86 8.88 -15.42
CA ALA A 280 -14.09 8.23 -14.35
C ALA A 280 -14.13 6.69 -14.47
N LEU A 281 -15.21 6.12 -15.03
CA LEU A 281 -15.31 4.69 -15.37
C LEU A 281 -14.23 4.22 -16.34
N ALA A 282 -13.71 5.08 -17.21
CA ALA A 282 -12.60 4.71 -18.11
C ALA A 282 -11.37 4.25 -17.32
N ILE A 283 -11.11 4.91 -16.18
CA ILE A 283 -9.96 4.63 -15.33
C ILE A 283 -10.17 3.36 -14.51
N VAL A 284 -11.36 3.19 -13.93
CA VAL A 284 -11.71 1.96 -13.19
C VAL A 284 -11.65 0.74 -14.11
N TRP A 285 -12.17 0.87 -15.34
CA TRP A 285 -12.11 -0.20 -16.32
C TRP A 285 -10.69 -0.52 -16.75
N ASP A 286 -9.84 0.48 -16.98
CA ASP A 286 -8.43 0.28 -17.27
C ASP A 286 -7.70 -0.44 -16.12
N PHE A 287 -8.02 -0.13 -14.86
CA PHE A 287 -7.53 -0.89 -13.69
C PHE A 287 -8.07 -2.34 -13.63
N ILE A 288 -9.26 -2.63 -14.15
CA ILE A 288 -9.78 -4.00 -14.20
C ILE A 288 -9.08 -4.81 -15.30
N GLU A 289 -8.87 -4.21 -16.46
CA GLU A 289 -8.24 -4.87 -17.61
C GLU A 289 -6.74 -5.11 -17.38
N ARG A 290 -6.01 -4.12 -16.84
CA ARG A 290 -4.55 -4.17 -16.65
C ARG A 290 -4.15 -4.71 -15.28
N ARG A 291 -4.69 -5.86 -14.90
CA ARG A 291 -4.63 -6.39 -13.52
C ARG A 291 -3.46 -7.29 -13.16
N ARG A 292 -2.62 -7.68 -14.12
CA ARG A 292 -1.49 -8.59 -13.89
C ARG A 292 -0.23 -7.82 -13.48
N ASN A 293 0.23 -8.04 -12.25
CA ASN A 293 1.39 -7.39 -11.61
C ASN A 293 1.48 -5.85 -11.81
N PRO A 294 0.41 -5.09 -11.48
CA PRO A 294 0.35 -3.66 -11.82
C PRO A 294 1.21 -2.79 -10.90
N SER A 295 1.65 -1.62 -11.39
CA SER A 295 2.22 -0.54 -10.55
C SER A 295 1.32 0.69 -10.65
N LEU A 296 0.82 1.17 -9.50
CA LEU A 296 -0.02 2.35 -9.47
C LEU A 296 0.76 3.57 -9.97
N THR A 297 2.04 3.66 -9.64
CA THR A 297 2.91 4.77 -10.07
C THR A 297 3.03 4.84 -11.59
N GLU A 298 3.33 3.71 -12.24
CA GLU A 298 3.48 3.61 -13.70
C GLU A 298 2.14 3.78 -14.41
N GLU A 299 1.06 3.23 -13.85
CA GLU A 299 -0.28 3.36 -14.42
C GLU A 299 -0.78 4.79 -14.40
N LEU A 300 -0.60 5.52 -13.29
CA LEU A 300 -0.98 6.92 -13.23
C LEU A 300 -0.19 7.76 -14.24
N ALA A 301 1.12 7.50 -14.41
CA ALA A 301 1.92 8.22 -15.39
C ALA A 301 1.40 8.02 -16.81
N ARG A 302 1.02 6.79 -17.16
CA ARG A 302 0.40 6.49 -18.46
C ARG A 302 -0.99 7.13 -18.60
N LEU A 303 -1.84 7.02 -17.58
CA LEU A 303 -3.21 7.53 -17.61
C LEU A 303 -3.23 9.06 -17.72
N GLU A 304 -2.27 9.75 -17.10
CA GLU A 304 -2.08 11.20 -17.28
C GLU A 304 -1.78 11.56 -18.73
N LEU A 305 -0.88 10.84 -19.39
CA LEU A 305 -0.58 11.06 -20.81
C LEU A 305 -1.80 10.83 -21.71
N LEU A 306 -2.69 9.91 -21.33
CA LEU A 306 -3.89 9.58 -22.10
C LEU A 306 -5.04 10.56 -21.86
N HIS A 307 -5.24 11.01 -20.63
CA HIS A 307 -6.47 11.72 -20.24
C HIS A 307 -6.26 13.17 -19.82
N CYS A 308 -5.03 13.63 -19.57
CA CYS A 308 -4.74 14.95 -19.00
C CYS A 308 -4.07 15.96 -19.98
N THR A 309 -4.05 15.68 -21.28
CA THR A 309 -3.38 16.52 -22.30
C THR A 309 -4.26 17.61 -22.93
N GLY A 310 -5.54 17.72 -22.53
CA GLY A 310 -6.52 18.70 -23.02
C GLY A 310 -6.75 19.92 -22.11
N GLY A 311 -7.41 20.96 -22.64
CA GLY A 311 -7.70 22.21 -21.90
C GLY A 311 -8.84 22.10 -20.88
N GLU A 312 -9.86 21.28 -21.14
CA GLU A 312 -10.90 20.94 -20.16
C GLU A 312 -10.55 19.66 -19.42
N LYS A 313 -10.62 19.69 -18.09
CA LYS A 313 -10.40 18.49 -17.26
C LYS A 313 -11.62 17.57 -17.35
N SER A 314 -11.50 16.47 -18.09
CA SER A 314 -12.47 15.37 -18.11
C SER A 314 -12.68 14.76 -16.71
N ALA A 315 -13.73 13.94 -16.54
CA ALA A 315 -13.94 13.24 -15.27
C ALA A 315 -12.79 12.25 -14.97
N ALA A 316 -12.26 11.59 -15.99
CA ALA A 316 -11.03 10.80 -15.92
C ALA A 316 -9.84 11.63 -15.39
N ALA A 317 -9.60 12.81 -15.96
CA ALA A 317 -8.49 13.68 -15.53
C ALA A 317 -8.63 14.15 -14.09
N ARG A 318 -9.85 14.46 -13.64
CA ARG A 318 -10.13 14.79 -12.23
C ARG A 318 -9.86 13.61 -11.31
N PHE A 319 -10.38 12.43 -11.66
CA PHE A 319 -10.17 11.20 -10.88
C PHE A 319 -8.68 10.86 -10.75
N ILE A 320 -7.90 10.95 -11.83
CA ILE A 320 -6.44 10.77 -11.80
C ILE A 320 -5.78 11.79 -10.86
N GLY A 321 -6.17 13.07 -10.96
CA GLY A 321 -5.65 14.13 -10.09
C GLY A 321 -5.94 13.88 -8.60
N ASP A 322 -7.13 13.36 -8.29
CA ASP A 322 -7.52 12.99 -6.93
C ASP A 322 -6.69 11.80 -6.41
N VAL A 323 -6.47 10.77 -7.24
CA VAL A 323 -5.61 9.64 -6.88
C VAL A 323 -4.17 10.14 -6.64
N ARG A 324 -3.64 10.99 -7.51
CA ARG A 324 -2.30 11.61 -7.35
C ARG A 324 -2.18 12.40 -6.07
N THR A 325 -3.22 13.15 -5.70
CA THR A 325 -3.26 13.91 -4.45
C THR A 325 -3.08 12.98 -3.25
N GLU A 326 -3.82 11.87 -3.21
CA GLU A 326 -3.71 10.93 -2.10
C GLU A 326 -2.41 10.11 -2.10
N VAL A 327 -1.89 9.75 -3.29
CA VAL A 327 -0.58 9.09 -3.47
C VAL A 327 0.56 9.97 -2.98
N ALA A 328 0.46 11.29 -3.17
CA ALA A 328 1.42 12.25 -2.66
C ALA A 328 1.31 12.48 -1.14
N GLY A 329 0.42 11.76 -0.44
CA GLY A 329 0.20 11.90 0.99
C GLY A 329 -0.62 13.13 1.38
N ASN A 330 -1.27 13.78 0.43
CA ASN A 330 -2.10 14.96 0.72
C ASN A 330 -3.53 14.56 1.14
N ARG A 331 -4.21 15.53 1.77
CA ARG A 331 -5.59 15.39 2.25
C ARG A 331 -6.57 15.25 1.10
#